data_AF-A0A0S7Y838-F1
#
_entry.id   AF-A0A0S7Y838-F1
#
_cell.length_a   1.000
_cell.length_b   1.000
_cell.length_c   1.000
_cell.angle_alpha   90.00
_cell.angle_beta   90.00
_cell.angle_gamma   90.00
#
_symmetry.space_group_name_H-M   'P 1'
#
loop_
_entity.id
_entity.type
_entity.pdbx_description
1 polymer ?
#
loop_
_entity_poly.entity_id
_entity_poly.type
_entity_poly.pdbx_seq_one_letter_code
_entity_poly.pdbx_strand_id
1 'polypeptide(L)'
;MKLRWEFPTFLTKDNMAVLKARTEFASALNQICAEKGIEPEVALESIKAAVVAAYRKDYGVKEEMDYSVDLDMATGEFKVYEFPEGKEKKKKEVTPPGFGRIASMTAKQVIIQKLREAEKT
;
A
#
# COMPACT_ATOMS: atom_id res chain seq x y z
N MET A 1 -24.41 -5.21 -27.69
CA MET A 1 -23.39 -4.21 -27.32
C MET A 1 -22.44 -4.87 -26.31
N LYS A 2 -21.24 -5.28 -26.75
CA LYS A 2 -20.26 -6.03 -25.94
C LYS A 2 -18.98 -5.19 -25.94
N LEU A 3 -18.71 -4.47 -24.84
CA LEU A 3 -17.48 -3.69 -24.71
C LEU A 3 -16.36 -4.64 -24.30
N ARG A 4 -15.50 -4.92 -25.27
CA ARG A 4 -14.24 -5.66 -25.12
C ARG A 4 -13.21 -4.65 -24.64
N TRP A 5 -12.81 -4.77 -23.36
CA TRP A 5 -11.71 -3.99 -22.80
C TRP A 5 -10.42 -4.78 -23.04
N GLU A 6 -9.50 -4.18 -23.80
CA GLU A 6 -8.14 -4.69 -24.00
C GLU A 6 -7.23 -4.07 -22.94
N PHE A 7 -6.68 -4.92 -22.07
CA PHE A 7 -5.66 -4.54 -21.09
C PHE A 7 -4.32 -4.30 -21.82
N PRO A 8 -3.72 -3.10 -21.76
CA PRO A 8 -2.38 -2.88 -22.29
C PRO A 8 -1.35 -3.63 -21.46
N THR A 9 -0.57 -4.49 -22.12
CA THR A 9 0.51 -5.28 -21.56
C THR A 9 1.72 -4.39 -21.26
N PHE A 10 1.78 -3.81 -20.07
CA PHE A 10 3.01 -3.21 -19.55
C PHE A 10 3.60 -4.10 -18.44
N LEU A 11 4.08 -5.27 -18.84
CA LEU A 11 4.82 -6.19 -17.98
C LEU A 11 6.32 -5.92 -18.11
N THR A 12 6.86 -5.04 -17.24
CA THR A 12 8.31 -4.98 -16.99
C THR A 12 8.72 -6.13 -16.06
N LYS A 13 9.87 -6.73 -16.36
CA LYS A 13 10.41 -7.99 -15.79
C LYS A 13 10.69 -7.97 -14.27
N ASP A 14 10.43 -6.86 -13.57
CA ASP A 14 10.66 -6.72 -12.13
C ASP A 14 9.54 -7.36 -11.27
N ASN A 15 8.40 -7.72 -11.86
CA ASN A 15 7.24 -8.27 -11.14
C ASN A 15 7.38 -9.70 -10.60
N MET A 16 8.52 -10.37 -10.83
CA MET A 16 8.74 -11.75 -10.38
C MET A 16 9.52 -11.85 -9.06
N ALA A 17 10.04 -10.74 -8.53
CA ALA A 17 10.76 -10.70 -7.26
C ALA A 17 9.85 -10.45 -6.03
N VAL A 18 8.63 -9.95 -6.24
CA VAL A 18 7.67 -9.61 -5.17
C VAL A 18 7.09 -10.86 -4.48
N LEU A 19 7.26 -12.05 -5.07
CA LEU A 19 6.56 -13.28 -4.67
C LEU A 19 7.26 -14.17 -3.64
N LYS A 20 8.36 -13.71 -3.00
CA LYS A 20 9.13 -14.55 -2.06
C LYS A 20 9.23 -13.99 -0.63
N ALA A 21 8.19 -13.35 -0.12
CA ALA A 21 8.09 -13.07 1.31
C ALA A 21 7.22 -14.13 2.01
N ARG A 22 7.82 -14.94 2.90
CA ARG A 22 7.14 -15.93 3.76
C ARG A 22 6.34 -15.29 4.90
N THR A 23 5.63 -14.19 4.65
CA THR A 23 4.87 -13.47 5.68
C THR A 23 3.37 -13.68 5.49
N GLU A 24 2.64 -13.76 6.61
CA GLU A 24 1.16 -13.81 6.65
C GLU A 24 0.55 -12.66 5.83
N PHE A 25 1.21 -11.50 5.85
CA PHE A 25 0.81 -10.31 5.11
C PHE A 25 0.86 -10.49 3.59
N ALA A 26 1.97 -11.03 3.06
CA ALA A 26 2.11 -11.28 1.63
C ALA A 26 1.10 -12.33 1.14
N SER A 27 0.81 -13.35 1.95
CA SER A 27 -0.22 -14.34 1.63
C SER A 27 -1.63 -13.72 1.55
N ALA A 28 -1.98 -12.88 2.52
CA ALA A 28 -3.30 -12.22 2.56
C ALA A 28 -3.47 -11.23 1.39
N LEU A 29 -2.41 -10.49 1.05
CA LEU A 29 -2.39 -9.62 -0.14
C LEU A 29 -2.62 -10.42 -1.41
N ASN A 30 -1.89 -11.52 -1.59
CA ASN A 30 -2.03 -12.38 -2.78
C ASN A 30 -3.45 -12.95 -2.92
N GLN A 31 -4.10 -13.33 -1.81
CA GLN A 31 -5.50 -13.80 -1.82
C GLN A 31 -6.46 -12.71 -2.31
N ILE A 32 -6.36 -11.50 -1.75
CA ILE A 32 -7.18 -10.36 -2.19
C ILE A 32 -6.94 -10.04 -3.66
N CYS A 33 -5.69 -10.07 -4.11
CA CYS A 33 -5.32 -9.81 -5.49
C CYS A 33 -5.93 -10.86 -6.43
N ALA A 34 -5.84 -12.14 -6.08
CA ALA A 34 -6.39 -13.24 -6.87
C ALA A 34 -7.92 -13.21 -6.96
N GLU A 35 -8.61 -12.93 -5.85
CA GLU A 35 -10.08 -12.92 -5.80
C GLU A 35 -10.70 -11.68 -6.48
N LYS A 36 -10.09 -10.52 -6.26
CA LYS A 36 -10.59 -9.26 -6.83
C LYS A 36 -10.08 -9.01 -8.26
N GLY A 37 -9.12 -9.79 -8.75
CA GLY A 37 -8.41 -9.51 -9.99
C GLY A 37 -7.65 -8.17 -9.93
N ILE A 38 -7.20 -7.77 -8.74
CA ILE A 38 -6.45 -6.53 -8.51
C ILE A 38 -4.96 -6.88 -8.52
N GLU A 39 -4.16 -6.06 -9.18
CA GLU A 39 -2.71 -6.24 -9.18
C GLU A 39 -2.12 -5.95 -7.78
N PRO A 40 -1.11 -6.72 -7.32
CA PRO A 40 -0.48 -6.53 -6.02
C PRO A 40 -0.01 -5.10 -5.75
N GLU A 41 0.44 -4.39 -6.79
CA GLU A 41 0.87 -3.00 -6.70
C GLU A 41 -0.29 -2.08 -6.31
N VAL A 42 -1.47 -2.24 -6.91
CA VAL A 42 -2.66 -1.43 -6.61
C VAL A 42 -3.18 -1.70 -5.19
N ALA A 43 -3.14 -2.96 -4.76
CA ALA A 43 -3.48 -3.32 -3.40
C ALA A 43 -2.48 -2.72 -2.39
N LEU A 44 -1.19 -2.73 -2.71
CA LEU A 44 -0.14 -2.10 -1.92
C LEU A 44 -0.32 -0.58 -1.84
N GLU A 45 -0.64 0.09 -2.95
CA GLU A 45 -0.95 1.53 -2.97
C GLU A 45 -2.14 1.87 -2.07
N SER A 46 -3.19 1.05 -2.10
CA SER A 46 -4.36 1.22 -1.23
C SER A 46 -3.98 1.15 0.25
N ILE A 47 -3.09 0.20 0.60
CA ILE A 47 -2.56 0.07 1.96
C ILE A 47 -1.70 1.28 2.33
N LYS A 48 -0.78 1.71 1.45
CA LYS A 48 0.06 2.89 1.67
C LYS A 48 -0.79 4.13 1.92
N ALA A 49 -1.82 4.36 1.10
CA ALA A 49 -2.74 5.48 1.26
C ALA A 49 -3.48 5.45 2.60
N ALA A 50 -3.93 4.27 3.04
CA ALA A 50 -4.56 4.12 4.34
C ALA A 50 -3.60 4.37 5.51
N VAL A 51 -2.34 3.91 5.40
CA VAL A 51 -1.30 4.20 6.40
C VAL A 51 -0.97 5.69 6.45
N VAL A 52 -0.89 6.36 5.29
CA VAL A 52 -0.76 7.83 5.22
C VAL A 52 -1.94 8.50 5.91
N ALA A 53 -3.18 8.06 5.67
CA ALA A 53 -4.35 8.62 6.33
C ALA A 53 -4.30 8.45 7.86
N ALA A 54 -3.85 7.29 8.34
CA ALA A 54 -3.63 7.05 9.77
C ALA A 54 -2.54 7.98 10.35
N TYR A 55 -1.43 8.14 9.62
CA TYR A 55 -0.36 9.06 10.00
C TYR A 55 -0.86 10.51 10.15
N ARG A 56 -1.58 10.98 9.12
CA ARG A 56 -2.15 12.35 9.09
C ARG A 56 -3.10 12.61 10.25
N LYS A 57 -3.83 11.58 10.70
CA LYS A 57 -4.76 11.67 11.82
C LYS A 57 -4.05 11.80 13.17
N ASP A 58 -2.97 11.04 13.38
CA ASP A 58 -2.30 10.94 14.67
C ASP A 58 -1.20 12.00 14.87
N TYR A 59 -0.57 12.46 13.78
CA TYR A 59 0.59 13.37 13.81
C TYR A 59 0.35 14.72 13.13
N GLY A 60 -0.82 14.91 12.51
CA GLY A 60 -1.20 16.14 11.81
C GLY A 60 -0.68 16.23 10.37
N VAL A 61 -1.14 17.27 9.67
CA VAL A 61 -0.78 17.58 8.28
C VAL A 61 -0.24 18.99 8.17
N LYS A 62 0.74 19.19 7.28
CA LYS A 62 1.17 20.50 6.82
C LYS A 62 0.53 20.74 5.45
N GLU A 63 -0.13 21.88 5.24
CA GLU A 63 -0.93 22.15 4.04
C GLU A 63 -0.13 22.12 2.72
N GLU A 64 1.18 22.37 2.76
CA GLU A 64 2.06 22.40 1.57
C GLU A 64 2.92 21.13 1.41
N MET A 65 2.61 20.07 2.17
CA MET A 65 3.39 18.84 2.19
C MET A 65 2.54 17.63 1.81
N ASP A 66 3.09 16.83 0.90
CA ASP A 66 2.63 15.50 0.62
C ASP A 66 3.36 14.47 1.49
N TYR A 67 2.70 13.33 1.65
CA TYR A 67 3.19 12.22 2.47
C TYR A 67 3.10 10.93 1.66
N SER A 68 4.18 10.15 1.69
CA SER A 68 4.20 8.80 1.13
C SER A 68 4.71 7.80 2.16
N VAL A 69 4.34 6.54 1.95
CA VAL A 69 4.75 5.43 2.81
C VAL A 69 5.41 4.38 1.94
N ASP A 70 6.61 3.98 2.34
CA ASP A 70 7.26 2.79 1.79
C ASP A 70 7.08 1.64 2.78
N LEU A 71 6.77 0.46 2.25
CA LEU A 71 6.69 -0.79 2.98
C LEU A 71 7.79 -1.71 2.44
N ASP A 72 8.68 -2.14 3.33
CA ASP A 72 9.59 -3.22 3.04
C ASP A 72 8.85 -4.56 3.20
N MET A 73 8.67 -5.28 2.10
CA MET A 73 7.93 -6.55 2.09
C MET A 73 8.71 -7.71 2.74
N ALA A 74 10.03 -7.58 2.92
CA ALA A 74 10.87 -8.59 3.55
C ALA A 74 10.85 -8.43 5.08
N THR A 75 10.93 -7.19 5.58
CA THR A 75 10.95 -6.92 7.03
C THR A 75 9.59 -6.58 7.61
N GLY A 76 8.63 -6.14 6.79
CA GLY A 76 7.35 -5.59 7.22
C GLY A 76 7.46 -4.16 7.79
N GLU A 77 8.62 -3.51 7.63
CA GLU A 77 8.86 -2.17 8.16
C GLU A 77 8.21 -1.10 7.27
N PHE A 78 7.51 -0.16 7.91
CA PHE A 78 6.91 1.00 7.27
C PHE A 78 7.74 2.24 7.53
N LYS A 79 8.04 2.99 6.47
CA LYS A 79 8.71 4.29 6.53
C LYS A 79 7.81 5.37 5.96
N VAL A 80 7.68 6.47 6.70
CA VAL A 80 6.89 7.63 6.28
C VAL A 80 7.83 8.70 5.78
N TYR A 81 7.50 9.28 4.63
CA TYR A 81 8.22 10.40 4.07
C TYR A 81 7.30 11.59 3.91
N GLU A 82 7.83 12.79 4.14
CA GLU A 82 7.19 14.06 3.77
C GLU A 82 7.99 14.75 2.67
N PHE A 83 7.31 15.41 1.73
CA PHE A 83 7.93 16.23 0.69
C PHE A 83 7.01 17.40 0.32
N PRO A 84 7.55 18.52 -0.17
CA PRO A 84 6.71 19.60 -0.69
C PRO A 84 5.86 19.10 -1.86
N GLU A 85 4.64 19.60 -1.97
CA GLU A 85 3.71 19.20 -3.03
C GLU A 85 4.38 19.24 -4.42
N GLY A 86 4.22 18.15 -5.18
CA GLY A 86 4.84 17.99 -6.50
C GLY A 86 6.37 17.83 -6.52
N LYS A 87 7.04 17.70 -5.36
CA LYS A 87 8.50 17.54 -5.24
C LYS A 87 8.91 16.25 -4.54
N GLU A 88 8.36 15.11 -4.97
CA GLU A 88 8.66 13.78 -4.40
C GLU A 88 10.17 13.45 -4.31
N LYS A 89 10.98 13.96 -5.26
CA LYS A 89 12.44 13.80 -5.23
C LYS A 89 13.12 14.43 -4.00
N LYS A 90 12.44 15.31 -3.27
CA LYS A 90 12.91 15.96 -2.04
C LYS A 90 12.29 15.32 -0.78
N LYS A 91 11.98 14.02 -0.84
CA LYS A 91 11.43 13.29 0.30
C LYS A 91 12.38 13.25 1.49
N LYS A 92 11.83 13.51 2.68
CA LYS A 92 12.51 13.42 3.97
C LYS A 92 11.80 12.39 4.82
N GLU A 93 12.55 11.45 5.39
CA GLU A 93 11.99 10.46 6.31
C GLU A 93 11.56 11.14 7.62
N VAL A 94 10.31 10.87 8.04
CA VAL A 94 9.68 11.43 9.24
C VAL A 94 9.00 10.38 10.09
N THR A 95 9.36 9.11 9.93
CA THR A 95 8.80 7.98 10.67
C THR A 95 8.94 8.18 12.19
N PRO A 96 7.83 8.35 12.94
CA PRO A 96 7.89 8.52 14.39
C PRO A 96 8.22 7.19 15.08
N PRO A 97 8.87 7.23 16.27
CA PRO A 97 9.11 6.03 17.05
C PRO A 97 7.78 5.34 17.41
N GLY A 98 7.68 4.04 17.15
CA GLY A 98 6.49 3.24 17.42
C GLY A 98 5.40 3.26 16.33
N PHE A 99 5.52 4.15 15.33
CA PHE A 99 4.52 4.24 14.26
C PHE A 99 4.40 2.96 13.44
N GLY A 100 5.47 2.18 13.30
CA GLY A 100 5.46 0.90 12.58
C GLY A 100 4.38 -0.07 13.07
N ARG A 101 4.05 -0.06 14.37
CA ARG A 101 2.95 -0.86 14.92
C ARG A 101 1.59 -0.37 14.43
N ILE A 102 1.37 0.94 14.43
CA ILE A 102 0.12 1.58 13.94
C ILE A 102 -0.04 1.29 12.45
N ALA A 103 1.02 1.49 11.66
CA ALA A 103 1.03 1.20 10.24
C ALA A 103 0.70 -0.27 9.94
N SER A 104 1.31 -1.20 10.68
CA SER A 104 1.02 -2.63 10.56
C SER A 104 -0.43 -2.98 10.89
N MET A 105 -0.98 -2.39 11.95
CA MET A 105 -2.38 -2.60 12.33
C MET A 105 -3.35 -2.06 11.27
N THR A 106 -3.09 -0.85 10.76
CA THR A 106 -3.87 -0.23 9.69
C THR A 106 -3.83 -1.08 8.42
N ALA A 107 -2.65 -1.53 8.00
CA ALA A 107 -2.49 -2.35 6.81
C ALA A 107 -3.29 -3.67 6.91
N LYS A 108 -3.21 -4.36 8.05
CA LYS A 108 -4.02 -5.55 8.33
C LYS A 108 -5.51 -5.26 8.26
N GLN A 109 -5.96 -4.15 8.83
CA GLN A 109 -7.36 -3.76 8.82
C GLN A 109 -7.87 -3.53 7.40
N VAL A 110 -7.09 -2.85 6.56
CA VAL A 110 -7.44 -2.57 5.16
C VAL A 110 -7.55 -3.87 4.35
N ILE A 111 -6.61 -4.79 4.54
CA ILE A 111 -6.66 -6.13 3.93
C ILE A 111 -7.96 -6.84 4.32
N ILE A 112 -8.28 -6.90 5.61
CA ILE A 112 -9.50 -7.57 6.10
C ILE A 112 -10.77 -6.89 5.54
N GLN A 113 -10.80 -5.56 5.45
CA GLN A 113 -11.92 -4.82 4.88
C GLN A 113 -12.12 -5.18 3.41
N LYS A 114 -11.04 -5.16 2.61
CA LYS A 114 -11.08 -5.48 1.19
C LYS A 114 -11.49 -6.93 0.91
N LEU A 115 -11.06 -7.87 1.77
CA LEU A 115 -11.46 -9.27 1.68
C LEU A 115 -12.96 -9.46 2.00
N ARG A 116 -13.48 -8.83 3.05
CA ARG A 116 -14.93 -8.90 3.39
C ARG A 116 -15.82 -8.23 2.34
N GLU A 117 -15.33 -7.19 1.69
CA GLU A 117 -15.99 -6.58 0.54
C GLU A 117 -15.95 -7.50 -0.70
N ALA A 118 -15.10 -8.53 -0.75
CA ALA A 118 -15.08 -9.56 -1.79
C ALA A 118 -16.22 -10.56 -1.61
N GLU A 119 -16.42 -11.04 -0.40
CA GLU A 119 -17.42 -12.08 -0.09
C GLU A 119 -18.87 -11.59 -0.16
N LYS A 120 -19.11 -10.27 -0.14
CA LYS A 120 -20.44 -9.66 -0.16
C LYS A 120 -20.97 -9.29 -1.55
N THR A 121 -20.24 -9.62 -2.61
CA THR A 121 -20.66 -9.38 -4.02
C THR A 121 -21.09 -10.70 -4.65
#